data_AF-A0A848M1G8-F1
#
_entry.id   AF-A0A848M1G8-F1
#
_cell.length_a   1.000
_cell.length_b   1.000
_cell.length_c   1.000
_cell.angle_alpha   90.00
_cell.angle_beta   90.00
_cell.angle_gamma   90.00
#
_symmetry.space_group_name_H-M   'P 1'
#
loop_
_entity.id
_entity.type
_entity.pdbx_description
1 polymer ?
#
loop_
_entity_poly.entity_id
_entity_poly.type
_entity_poly.pdbx_seq_one_letter_code
_entity_poly.pdbx_strand_id
1 'polypeptide(L)'
;MLLDPEQASGEYVVKEPTIVRAMLSPPQRTRTLEVPLPPAARPTPHDLATARFTVPMDAHTVPHLRAGLDVALQPLHPFEAHIASFIDGVQPVPDLARAARLPEIEVKVVLKGLLERGLVELHRVPGAPALRTPTGEMPVLDGNDFLVPEPMALGDEEPPPPPRP
;
A
#
# COMPACT_ATOMS: atom_id res chain seq x y z
N MET A 1 -2.80 -68.24 44.55
CA MET A 1 -4.07 -68.02 43.83
C MET A 1 -4.82 -66.91 44.54
N LEU A 2 -4.91 -65.75 43.92
CA LEU A 2 -5.92 -64.73 44.21
C LEU A 2 -6.16 -64.03 42.87
N LEU A 3 -7.27 -64.37 42.22
CA LEU A 3 -7.77 -63.66 41.04
C LEU A 3 -8.69 -62.57 41.57
N ASP A 4 -8.44 -61.32 41.21
CA ASP A 4 -9.26 -60.19 41.64
C ASP A 4 -10.68 -60.28 41.04
N PRO A 5 -11.73 -60.29 41.88
CA PRO A 5 -13.12 -60.48 41.45
C PRO A 5 -13.74 -59.27 40.73
N GLU A 6 -13.02 -58.16 40.61
CA GLU A 6 -13.52 -56.92 39.98
C GLU A 6 -13.57 -56.99 38.44
N GLN A 7 -12.89 -57.96 37.81
CA GLN A 7 -12.91 -58.11 36.34
C GLN A 7 -14.19 -58.78 35.79
N ALA A 8 -15.15 -59.14 36.65
CA ALA A 8 -16.38 -59.84 36.26
C ALA A 8 -17.59 -58.92 35.95
N SER A 9 -17.45 -57.59 36.06
CA SER A 9 -18.54 -56.65 35.83
C SER A 9 -18.36 -55.81 34.55
N GLY A 10 -18.63 -56.43 33.40
CA GLY A 10 -19.47 -55.89 32.31
C GLY A 10 -19.35 -54.47 31.74
N GLU A 11 -18.38 -53.62 32.08
CA GLU A 11 -18.24 -52.28 31.47
C GLU A 11 -16.85 -52.05 30.89
N TYR A 12 -16.64 -52.57 29.67
CA TYR A 12 -15.48 -52.23 28.88
C TYR A 12 -15.75 -50.91 28.14
N VAL A 13 -15.47 -49.78 28.80
CA VAL A 13 -15.53 -48.46 28.17
C VAL A 13 -14.28 -48.27 27.29
N VAL A 14 -14.35 -48.76 26.05
CA VAL A 14 -13.31 -48.57 25.03
C VAL A 14 -13.29 -47.09 24.61
N LYS A 15 -12.30 -46.33 25.11
CA LYS A 15 -12.16 -44.89 24.86
C LYS A 15 -11.42 -44.51 23.58
N GLU A 16 -10.87 -45.45 22.84
CA GLU A 16 -10.03 -45.14 21.68
C GLU A 16 -10.54 -45.82 20.40
N PRO A 17 -10.77 -45.07 19.31
CA PRO A 17 -11.20 -45.65 18.05
C PRO A 17 -10.03 -46.43 17.44
N THR A 18 -10.11 -47.76 17.51
CA THR A 18 -9.12 -48.64 16.89
C THR A 18 -9.06 -48.42 15.37
N ILE A 19 -7.87 -48.54 14.78
CA ILE A 19 -7.61 -48.35 13.34
C ILE A 19 -8.56 -49.19 12.47
N VAL A 20 -8.91 -50.40 12.95
CA VAL A 20 -9.87 -51.31 12.29
C VAL A 20 -11.26 -50.67 12.18
N ARG A 21 -11.71 -49.94 13.22
CA ARG A 21 -12.98 -49.22 13.22
C ARG A 21 -12.95 -48.01 12.27
N ALA A 22 -11.81 -47.35 12.12
CA ALA A 22 -11.64 -46.25 11.16
C ALA A 22 -11.75 -46.75 9.70
N MET A 23 -11.17 -47.90 9.39
CA MET A 23 -11.22 -48.49 8.04
C MET A 23 -12.62 -48.97 7.62
N LEU A 24 -13.44 -49.38 8.58
CA LEU A 24 -14.81 -49.83 8.34
C LEU A 24 -15.84 -48.71 8.44
N SER A 25 -15.42 -47.50 8.81
CA SER A 25 -16.31 -46.34 8.90
C SER A 25 -16.57 -45.73 7.52
N PRO A 26 -17.81 -45.30 7.20
CA PRO A 26 -18.10 -44.59 5.96
C PRO A 26 -17.22 -43.34 5.87
N PRO A 27 -16.63 -43.01 4.70
CA PRO A 27 -15.78 -41.85 4.58
C PRO A 27 -16.60 -40.60 4.86
N GLN A 28 -16.31 -39.92 5.98
CA GLN A 28 -16.87 -38.61 6.28
C GLN A 28 -16.30 -37.61 5.28
N ARG A 29 -17.01 -37.44 4.15
CA ARG A 29 -16.81 -36.31 3.24
C ARG A 29 -17.26 -35.04 3.95
N THR A 30 -16.43 -34.52 4.85
CA THR A 30 -16.56 -33.12 5.26
C THR A 30 -16.11 -32.26 4.08
N ARG A 31 -17.10 -31.69 3.39
CA ARG A 31 -16.93 -30.52 2.50
C ARG A 31 -16.45 -29.35 3.36
N THR A 32 -15.17 -29.30 3.71
CA THR A 32 -14.52 -28.05 4.14
C THR A 32 -13.73 -27.54 2.96
N LEU A 33 -14.47 -26.93 2.03
CA LEU A 33 -13.96 -26.12 0.93
C LEU A 33 -13.57 -24.74 1.49
N GLU A 34 -12.81 -24.73 2.59
CA GLU A 34 -12.27 -23.50 3.15
C GLU A 34 -10.84 -23.38 2.64
N VAL A 35 -10.65 -22.45 1.70
CA VAL A 35 -9.33 -22.01 1.28
C VAL A 35 -8.61 -21.51 2.54
N PRO A 36 -7.46 -22.09 2.93
CA PRO A 36 -6.74 -21.62 4.09
C PRO A 36 -6.40 -20.14 3.92
N LEU A 37 -6.87 -19.30 4.84
CA LEU A 37 -6.47 -17.89 4.87
C LEU A 37 -4.95 -17.84 5.10
N PRO A 38 -4.17 -17.12 4.25
CA PRO A 38 -2.74 -17.01 4.48
C PRO A 38 -2.47 -16.43 5.87
N PRO A 39 -1.42 -16.89 6.55
CA PRO A 39 -1.07 -16.37 7.87
C PRO A 39 -0.85 -14.86 7.79
N ALA A 40 -1.28 -14.12 8.82
CA ALA A 40 -1.07 -12.68 8.90
C ALA A 40 0.42 -12.36 8.71
N ALA A 41 0.76 -11.73 7.58
CA ALA A 41 2.14 -11.42 7.22
C ALA A 41 2.72 -10.47 8.26
N ARG A 42 3.62 -10.98 9.10
CA ARG A 42 4.47 -10.14 9.94
C ARG A 42 5.51 -9.51 9.01
N PRO A 43 5.71 -8.18 9.03
CA PRO A 43 6.68 -7.53 8.17
C PRO A 43 8.06 -8.12 8.45
N THR A 44 8.59 -8.83 7.48
CA THR A 44 9.97 -9.30 7.47
C THR A 44 10.88 -8.14 7.10
N PRO A 45 12.18 -8.15 7.46
CA PRO A 45 13.11 -7.10 7.02
C PRO A 45 13.20 -6.98 5.48
N HIS A 46 12.83 -8.03 4.74
CA HIS A 46 12.72 -8.00 3.29
C HIS A 46 11.52 -7.18 2.78
N ASP A 47 10.46 -7.08 3.58
CA ASP A 47 9.29 -6.24 3.26
C ASP A 47 9.63 -4.74 3.35
N LEU A 48 10.64 -4.37 4.15
CA LEU A 48 11.18 -3.00 4.16
C LEU A 48 11.92 -2.66 2.87
N ALA A 49 12.57 -3.63 2.22
CA ALA A 49 13.25 -3.43 0.94
C ALA A 49 12.27 -3.22 -0.23
N THR A 50 11.03 -3.71 -0.10
CA THR A 50 9.96 -3.59 -1.11
C THR A 50 8.88 -2.58 -0.70
N ALA A 51 9.12 -1.81 0.36
CA ALA A 51 8.18 -0.82 0.84
C ALA A 51 7.89 0.22 -0.25
N ARG A 52 6.60 0.48 -0.49
CA ARG A 52 6.17 1.54 -1.42
C ARG A 52 6.58 2.88 -0.82
N PHE A 53 7.66 3.44 -1.36
CA PHE A 53 8.22 4.70 -0.88
C PHE A 53 7.50 5.87 -1.55
N THR A 54 6.62 6.53 -0.79
CA THR A 54 5.99 7.78 -1.22
C THR A 54 6.81 8.94 -0.66
N VAL A 55 7.50 9.68 -1.54
CA VAL A 55 8.15 10.93 -1.15
C VAL A 55 7.14 12.05 -1.29
N PRO A 56 6.81 12.80 -0.22
CA PRO A 56 5.88 13.92 -0.29
C PRO A 56 6.54 15.15 -0.96
N MET A 57 7.03 14.98 -2.19
CA MET A 57 7.61 16.01 -3.03
C MET A 57 6.80 16.08 -4.34
N ASP A 58 6.08 17.18 -4.49
CA ASP A 58 5.30 17.48 -5.69
C ASP A 58 6.19 18.08 -6.79
N ALA A 59 5.67 18.14 -8.02
CA ALA A 59 6.34 18.71 -9.18
C ALA A 59 6.72 20.21 -9.03
N HIS A 60 6.18 20.89 -8.02
CA HIS A 60 6.44 22.31 -7.72
C HIS A 60 7.33 22.51 -6.48
N THR A 61 7.95 21.45 -5.98
CA THR A 61 8.86 21.53 -4.84
C THR A 61 10.23 21.98 -5.34
N VAL A 62 10.78 23.03 -4.74
CA VAL A 62 12.10 23.59 -5.02
C VAL A 62 12.99 23.35 -3.80
N PRO A 63 14.07 22.56 -3.93
CA PRO A 63 15.03 22.37 -2.85
C PRO A 63 15.96 23.58 -2.72
N HIS A 64 16.21 24.01 -1.49
CA HIS A 64 17.19 25.03 -1.12
C HIS A 64 18.23 24.45 -0.19
N LEU A 65 19.51 24.72 -0.44
CA LEU A 65 20.55 24.40 0.54
C LEU A 65 20.44 25.35 1.73
N ARG A 66 20.41 24.80 2.94
CA ARG A 66 20.33 25.60 4.16
C ARG A 66 21.66 26.33 4.38
N ALA A 67 21.63 27.65 4.35
CA ALA A 67 22.82 28.48 4.54
C ALA A 67 23.40 28.30 5.97
N GLY A 68 24.73 28.30 6.08
CA GLY A 68 25.43 28.21 7.38
C GLY A 68 25.69 26.79 7.89
N LEU A 69 25.30 25.78 7.11
CA LEU A 69 25.65 24.41 7.38
C LEU A 69 27.01 24.13 6.80
N ASP A 70 27.99 23.97 7.69
CA ASP A 70 29.31 23.55 7.28
C ASP A 70 29.20 22.10 6.80
N VAL A 71 29.09 21.91 5.48
CA VAL A 71 29.04 20.60 4.82
C VAL A 71 30.27 19.75 5.22
N ALA A 72 31.33 20.39 5.74
CA ALA A 72 32.47 19.71 6.33
C ALA A 72 32.15 18.98 7.66
N LEU A 73 31.11 19.40 8.39
CA LEU A 73 30.69 18.77 9.66
C LEU A 73 29.89 17.49 9.45
N GLN A 74 29.32 17.27 8.26
CA GLN A 74 28.57 16.07 7.95
C GLN A 74 29.01 15.47 6.61
N PRO A 75 29.76 14.35 6.62
CA PRO A 75 30.30 13.77 5.41
C PRO A 75 29.17 13.35 4.46
N LEU A 76 29.10 14.00 3.31
CA LEU A 76 28.17 13.65 2.23
C LEU A 76 28.69 12.43 1.47
N HIS A 77 27.79 11.51 1.13
CA HIS A 77 28.13 10.45 0.19
C HIS A 77 28.36 11.07 -1.21
N PRO A 78 29.28 10.55 -2.05
CA PRO A 78 29.57 11.12 -3.37
C PRO A 78 28.32 11.31 -4.24
N PHE A 79 27.36 10.39 -4.15
CA PHE A 79 26.08 10.50 -4.85
C PHE A 79 25.20 11.65 -4.33
N GLU A 80 25.15 11.84 -3.01
CA GLU A 80 24.43 12.96 -2.39
C GLU A 80 25.08 14.29 -2.76
N ALA A 81 26.41 14.35 -2.74
CA ALA A 81 27.19 15.53 -3.11
C ALA A 81 26.97 15.90 -4.58
N HIS A 82 26.87 14.91 -5.47
CA HIS A 82 26.53 15.13 -6.87
C HIS A 82 25.17 15.81 -7.00
N ILE A 83 24.12 15.29 -6.36
CA ILE A 83 22.77 15.90 -6.40
C ILE A 83 22.77 17.28 -5.75
N ALA A 84 23.44 17.44 -4.60
CA ALA A 84 23.55 18.70 -3.89
C ALA A 84 24.21 19.80 -4.73
N SER A 85 25.15 19.45 -5.63
CA SER A 85 25.79 20.41 -6.53
C SER A 85 24.85 21.06 -7.55
N PHE A 86 23.69 20.45 -7.82
CA PHE A 86 22.66 21.00 -8.70
C PHE A 86 21.58 21.81 -7.95
N ILE A 87 21.64 21.86 -6.62
CA ILE A 87 20.64 22.60 -5.83
C ILE A 87 20.99 24.09 -5.89
N ASP A 88 20.29 24.81 -6.77
CA ASP A 88 20.43 26.25 -6.99
C ASP A 88 19.38 27.09 -6.24
N GLY A 89 18.34 26.44 -5.68
CA GLY A 89 17.22 27.13 -5.02
C GLY A 89 16.22 27.76 -5.99
N VAL A 90 16.25 27.40 -7.28
CA VAL A 90 15.35 27.96 -8.30
C VAL A 90 14.58 26.86 -9.01
N GLN A 91 15.25 25.74 -9.33
CA GLN A 91 14.67 24.68 -10.14
C GLN A 91 13.81 23.71 -9.32
N PRO A 92 12.64 23.28 -9.83
CA PRO A 92 11.85 22.26 -9.17
C PRO A 92 12.51 20.88 -9.32
N VAL A 93 12.14 19.94 -8.43
CA VAL A 93 12.71 18.58 -8.39
C VAL A 93 12.72 17.84 -9.75
N PRO A 94 11.65 17.88 -10.58
CA PRO A 94 11.68 17.20 -11.88
C PRO A 94 12.70 17.76 -12.86
N ASP A 95 12.94 19.07 -12.82
CA ASP A 95 13.92 19.73 -13.70
C ASP A 95 15.35 19.47 -13.20
N LEU A 96 15.55 19.47 -11.88
CA LEU A 96 16.80 19.06 -11.25
C LEU A 96 17.16 17.62 -11.61
N ALA A 97 16.20 16.70 -11.60
CA ALA A 97 16.42 15.31 -12.00
C ALA A 97 16.88 15.19 -13.47
N ARG A 98 16.29 16.00 -14.37
CA ARG A 98 16.71 16.07 -15.79
C ARG A 98 18.12 16.63 -15.93
N ALA A 99 18.45 17.69 -15.18
CA ALA A 99 19.77 18.31 -15.20
C ALA A 99 20.86 17.32 -14.73
N ALA A 100 20.58 16.56 -13.67
CA ALA A 100 21.46 15.52 -13.14
C ALA A 100 21.48 14.22 -13.99
N ARG A 101 20.57 14.08 -14.97
CA ARG A 101 20.36 12.86 -15.77
C ARG A 101 20.06 11.62 -14.90
N LEU A 102 19.34 11.81 -13.80
CA LEU A 102 18.95 10.76 -12.87
C LEU A 102 17.44 10.55 -12.87
N PRO A 103 16.96 9.34 -12.51
CA PRO A 103 15.55 9.12 -12.27
C PRO A 103 15.01 10.05 -11.17
N GLU A 104 13.80 10.58 -11.39
CA GLU A 104 13.15 11.50 -10.44
C GLU A 104 13.01 10.87 -9.05
N ILE A 105 12.75 9.57 -8.97
CA ILE A 105 12.62 8.84 -7.71
C ILE A 105 13.93 8.84 -6.90
N GLU A 106 15.08 8.68 -7.56
CA GLU A 106 16.39 8.67 -6.89
C GLU A 106 16.69 10.04 -6.28
N VAL A 107 16.44 11.10 -7.06
CA VAL A 107 16.59 12.48 -6.60
C VAL A 107 15.67 12.76 -5.40
N LYS A 108 14.41 12.33 -5.47
CA LYS A 108 13.45 12.48 -4.36
C LYS A 108 13.89 11.73 -3.09
N VAL A 109 14.41 10.51 -3.23
CA VAL A 109 14.92 9.72 -2.10
C VAL A 109 16.10 10.43 -1.43
N VAL A 110 17.06 10.90 -2.23
CA VAL A 110 18.24 11.61 -1.71
C VAL A 110 17.82 12.92 -1.05
N LEU A 111 16.98 13.73 -1.70
CA LEU A 111 16.49 14.98 -1.11
C LEU A 111 15.74 14.73 0.20
N LYS A 112 15.01 13.62 0.34
CA LYS A 112 14.37 13.24 1.60
C LYS A 112 15.41 12.96 2.68
N GLY A 113 16.45 12.18 2.36
CA GLY A 113 17.57 11.94 3.30
C GLY A 113 18.29 13.23 3.69
N LEU A 114 18.51 14.15 2.74
CA LEU A 114 19.11 15.46 3.01
C LEU A 114 18.21 16.34 3.89
N LEU A 115 16.88 16.28 3.68
CA LEU A 115 15.89 16.98 4.49
C LEU A 115 15.83 16.42 5.93
N GLU A 116 15.83 15.11 6.10
CA GLU A 116 15.85 14.45 7.42
C GLU A 116 17.11 14.81 8.22
N ARG A 117 18.24 15.03 7.54
CA ARG A 117 19.48 15.54 8.15
C ARG A 117 19.50 17.06 8.32
N GLY A 118 18.49 17.78 7.85
CA GLY A 118 18.40 19.25 7.96
C GLY A 118 19.37 20.01 7.06
N LEU A 119 19.85 19.39 5.97
CA LEU A 119 20.78 20.02 5.03
C LEU A 119 20.08 20.79 3.91
N VAL A 120 18.85 20.41 3.60
CA VAL A 120 18.02 21.01 2.54
C VAL A 120 16.70 21.45 3.13
N GLU A 121 16.21 22.60 2.70
CA GLU A 121 14.86 23.09 2.96
C GLU A 121 14.04 23.00 1.67
N LEU A 122 12.79 22.52 1.78
CA LEU A 122 11.91 22.38 0.62
C LEU A 122 10.92 23.54 0.59
N HIS A 123 11.01 24.35 -0.46
CA HIS A 123 10.06 25.41 -0.74
C HIS A 123 9.11 25.00 -1.85
N ARG A 124 7.98 25.69 -1.98
CA ARG A 124 7.11 25.57 -3.17
C ARG A 124 7.33 26.78 -4.06
N VAL A 125 7.25 26.56 -5.37
CA VAL A 125 7.22 27.65 -6.35
C VAL A 125 6.08 28.62 -6.00
N PRO A 126 6.34 29.94 -5.91
CA PRO A 126 5.30 30.93 -5.66
C PRO A 126 4.21 30.86 -6.75
N GLY A 127 2.95 30.61 -6.35
CA GLY A 127 1.81 30.55 -7.26
C GLY A 127 1.36 29.15 -7.69
N ALA A 128 2.06 28.09 -7.29
CA ALA A 128 1.57 26.73 -7.50
C ALA A 128 0.37 26.44 -6.57
N PRO A 129 -0.72 25.81 -7.07
CA PRO A 129 -1.84 25.43 -6.22
C PRO A 129 -1.33 24.45 -5.16
N ALA A 130 -1.62 24.75 -3.89
CA ALA A 130 -1.25 23.85 -2.82
C ALA A 130 -2.03 22.55 -3.00
N LEU A 131 -1.34 21.44 -3.26
CA LEU A 131 -1.95 20.11 -3.14
C LEU A 131 -2.43 20.00 -1.69
N ARG A 132 -3.74 20.01 -1.50
CA ARG A 132 -4.35 19.65 -0.23
C ARG A 132 -3.99 18.19 -0.03
N THR A 133 -3.16 17.89 0.96
CA THR A 133 -3.12 16.53 1.51
C THR A 133 -4.56 16.21 1.92
N PRO A 134 -5.19 15.12 1.44
CA PRO A 134 -6.46 14.68 1.98
C PRO A 134 -6.20 14.08 3.37
N THR A 135 -5.84 14.92 4.32
CA THR A 135 -6.03 14.67 5.75
C THR A 135 -7.41 15.24 6.06
N GLY A 136 -8.43 14.41 5.89
CA GLY A 136 -9.82 14.78 6.11
C GLY A 136 -10.73 13.84 5.36
N GLU A 137 -11.05 12.73 6.03
CA GLU A 137 -12.23 11.88 5.79
C GLU A 137 -12.26 11.16 4.43
N MET A 138 -12.03 9.85 4.46
CA MET A 138 -12.49 8.98 3.37
C MET A 138 -13.99 9.24 3.19
N PRO A 139 -14.49 9.54 1.98
CA PRO A 139 -15.92 9.50 1.76
C PRO A 139 -16.34 8.06 2.00
N VAL A 140 -17.14 7.85 3.05
CA VAL A 140 -17.91 6.63 3.19
C VAL A 140 -18.80 6.61 1.95
N LEU A 141 -18.51 5.72 1.00
CA LEU A 141 -19.42 5.41 -0.09
C LEU A 141 -20.63 4.74 0.55
N ASP A 142 -21.60 5.55 1.00
CA ASP A 142 -22.92 5.04 1.34
C ASP A 142 -23.48 4.38 0.09
N GLY A 143 -23.62 3.06 0.15
CA GLY A 143 -23.93 2.18 -0.99
C GLY A 143 -25.34 2.34 -1.57
N ASN A 144 -25.94 3.54 -1.51
CA ASN A 144 -27.32 3.81 -1.92
C ASN A 144 -27.47 4.77 -3.12
N ASP A 145 -26.41 5.40 -3.63
CA ASP A 145 -26.56 6.39 -4.72
C ASP A 145 -26.45 5.81 -6.14
N PHE A 146 -26.29 4.49 -6.31
CA PHE A 146 -26.20 3.87 -7.63
C PHE A 146 -27.55 3.47 -8.26
N LEU A 147 -28.68 3.72 -7.59
CA LEU A 147 -30.00 3.35 -8.09
C LEU A 147 -31.02 4.48 -7.92
N VAL A 148 -30.77 5.62 -8.55
CA VAL A 148 -31.88 6.53 -8.92
C VAL A 148 -32.23 6.23 -10.36
N PRO A 149 -33.31 5.48 -10.65
CA PRO A 149 -33.81 5.38 -12.01
C PRO A 149 -34.26 6.77 -12.47
N GLU A 150 -33.67 7.27 -13.56
CA GLU A 150 -34.11 8.51 -14.18
C GLU A 150 -35.62 8.42 -14.50
N PRO A 151 -36.45 9.40 -14.10
CA PRO A 151 -37.82 9.45 -14.57
C PRO A 151 -37.79 9.77 -16.07
N MET A 152 -38.27 8.84 -16.89
CA MET A 152 -38.48 9.04 -18.33
C MET A 152 -39.25 10.34 -18.55
N ALA A 153 -38.59 11.34 -19.15
CA ALA A 153 -39.26 12.51 -19.68
C ALA A 153 -40.05 12.05 -20.93
N LEU A 154 -41.37 11.97 -20.76
CA LEU A 154 -42.32 11.93 -21.85
C LEU A 154 -42.24 13.28 -22.58
N GLY A 155 -41.47 13.32 -23.67
CA GLY A 155 -41.34 14.46 -24.56
C GLY A 155 -41.38 13.96 -25.99
N ASP A 156 -42.51 14.18 -26.65
CA ASP A 156 -42.67 14.08 -28.10
C ASP A 156 -41.60 14.89 -28.83
N GLU A 157 -40.69 14.22 -29.54
CA GLU A 157 -40.03 14.83 -30.70
C GLU A 157 -39.70 13.74 -31.73
N GLU A 158 -40.52 13.69 -32.77
CA GLU A 158 -40.39 12.84 -33.95
C GLU A 158 -39.13 13.25 -34.74
N PRO A 159 -38.23 12.32 -35.11
CA PRO A 159 -37.06 12.66 -35.92
C PRO A 159 -37.48 13.02 -37.35
N PRO A 160 -36.90 14.07 -37.98
CA PRO A 160 -37.26 14.45 -39.35
C PRO A 160 -36.88 13.34 -40.34
N PRO A 161 -37.68 13.11 -41.40
CA PRO A 161 -37.44 12.03 -42.34
C PRO A 161 -36.20 12.32 -43.21
N PRO A 162 -35.48 11.28 -43.67
CA PRO A 162 -34.31 11.44 -44.51
C PRO A 162 -34.68 11.99 -45.90
N PRO A 163 -33.79 12.76 -46.55
CA PRO A 163 -33.99 13.24 -47.91
C PRO A 163 -34.02 12.07 -48.89
N ARG A 164 -35.02 12.03 -49.78
CA ARG A 164 -35.11 11.06 -50.88
C ARG A 164 -34.37 11.59 -52.13
N PRO A 165 -33.80 10.71 -52.98
CA PRO A 165 -33.24 11.07 -54.28
C PRO A 165 -34.31 11.50 -55.29
#